data_AF-A0A8B8P6Y0-F1
#
_entry.id   AF-A0A8B8P6Y0-F1
#
_cell.length_a   1.000
_cell.length_b   1.000
_cell.length_c   1.000
_cell.angle_alpha   90.00
_cell.angle_beta   90.00
_cell.angle_gamma   90.00
#
_symmetry.space_group_name_H-M   'P 1'
#
loop_
_entity.id
_entity.type
_entity.pdbx_description
1 polymer ?
#
loop_
_entity_poly.entity_id
_entity_poly.type
_entity_poly.pdbx_seq_one_letter_code
_entity_poly.pdbx_strand_id
1 'polypeptide(L)'
;MFASSSHSQKKQPKKQEKEWLSVSFRPENFVPGLIIGFLLGWFIDLSKPIKSNTRRRNFLPGKQQEQCLVSGGSDQDLKMVLVVRQDLKMGQGKIASQCAHAATGMYGELMQSDRFLLRKWEQCGQPKIVCMCKNQQEMNKLREAAESMGLPTFVVADAGRTQVKISMA
;
A
#
# COMPACT_ATOMS: atom_id res chain seq x y z
N MET A 1 -6.14 27.90 80.59
CA MET A 1 -6.29 26.56 79.96
C MET A 1 -6.49 26.79 78.47
N PHE A 2 -5.66 26.17 77.65
CA PHE A 2 -5.41 26.54 76.25
C PHE A 2 -6.61 26.33 75.32
N ALA A 3 -6.77 27.26 74.38
CA ALA A 3 -7.63 27.15 73.22
C ALA A 3 -6.95 26.36 72.09
N SER A 4 -7.72 25.59 71.31
CA SER A 4 -7.55 25.51 69.86
C SER A 4 -8.72 24.82 69.15
N SER A 5 -9.02 25.41 68.00
CA SER A 5 -10.08 25.16 67.02
C SER A 5 -9.77 23.96 66.11
N SER A 6 -10.80 23.43 65.42
CA SER A 6 -10.90 23.31 63.93
C SER A 6 -11.45 21.99 63.38
N HIS A 7 -12.50 22.12 62.53
CA HIS A 7 -12.81 21.42 61.25
C HIS A 7 -13.09 19.90 61.25
N SER A 8 -14.31 19.42 60.93
CA SER A 8 -15.03 19.32 59.63
C SER A 8 -14.44 18.30 58.64
N GLN A 9 -15.21 17.24 58.29
CA GLN A 9 -15.48 16.82 56.90
C GLN A 9 -16.42 15.60 56.76
N LYS A 10 -17.42 15.75 55.89
CA LYS A 10 -18.40 14.76 55.38
C LYS A 10 -17.72 13.67 54.52
N LYS A 11 -18.26 12.44 54.52
CA LYS A 11 -17.94 11.40 53.51
C LYS A 11 -19.18 10.94 52.72
N GLN A 12 -18.94 10.78 51.42
CA GLN A 12 -19.81 10.73 50.23
C GLN A 12 -20.46 9.35 49.93
N PRO A 13 -21.49 9.28 49.05
CA PRO A 13 -22.07 8.05 48.52
C PRO A 13 -21.26 7.51 47.32
N LYS A 14 -21.00 6.19 47.26
CA LYS A 14 -20.16 5.53 46.22
C LYS A 14 -20.85 4.36 45.47
N LYS A 15 -22.18 4.27 45.49
CA LYS A 15 -22.90 3.09 44.98
C LYS A 15 -23.54 3.26 43.59
N GLN A 16 -23.84 4.48 43.15
CA GLN A 16 -24.60 4.73 41.91
C GLN A 16 -23.77 4.67 40.62
N GLU A 17 -22.46 4.98 40.68
CA GLU A 17 -21.61 5.13 39.49
C GLU A 17 -21.27 3.79 38.80
N LYS A 18 -21.24 2.69 39.57
CA LYS A 18 -20.91 1.35 39.07
C LYS A 18 -22.05 0.70 38.28
N GLU A 19 -23.29 1.08 38.55
CA GLU A 19 -24.47 0.56 37.87
C GLU A 19 -24.69 1.23 36.50
N TRP A 20 -24.31 2.50 36.35
CA TRP A 20 -24.41 3.18 35.05
C TRP A 20 -23.36 2.67 34.04
N LEU A 21 -22.17 2.28 34.51
CA LEU A 21 -21.13 1.73 33.65
C LEU A 21 -21.46 0.31 33.15
N SER A 22 -22.15 -0.53 33.94
CA SER A 22 -22.47 -1.90 33.53
C SER A 22 -23.67 -2.01 32.59
N VAL A 23 -24.57 -1.01 32.59
CA VAL A 23 -25.67 -0.91 31.60
C VAL A 23 -25.13 -0.50 30.22
N SER A 24 -23.97 0.15 30.16
CA SER A 24 -23.37 0.66 28.92
C SER A 24 -22.68 -0.42 28.05
N PHE A 25 -22.28 -1.56 28.62
CA PHE A 25 -21.59 -2.64 27.90
C PHE A 25 -22.53 -3.79 27.44
N ARG A 26 -23.74 -3.47 26.99
CA ARG A 26 -24.57 -4.44 26.26
C ARG A 26 -24.24 -4.38 24.75
N PRO A 27 -24.00 -5.53 24.07
CA PRO A 27 -23.67 -5.55 22.65
C PRO A 27 -24.77 -4.91 21.78
N GLU A 28 -26.00 -4.88 22.26
CA GLU A 28 -27.17 -4.21 21.67
C GLU A 28 -26.97 -2.69 21.49
N ASN A 29 -26.25 -2.04 22.41
CA ASN A 29 -26.00 -0.59 22.38
C ASN A 29 -24.72 -0.23 21.60
N PHE A 30 -23.91 -1.23 21.27
CA PHE A 30 -22.65 -1.06 20.54
C PHE A 30 -22.87 -0.95 19.02
N VAL A 31 -23.86 -1.67 18.49
CA VAL A 31 -24.16 -1.68 17.04
C VAL A 31 -24.54 -0.29 16.50
N PRO A 32 -25.41 0.50 17.18
CA PRO A 32 -25.66 1.88 16.75
C PRO A 32 -24.41 2.76 16.78
N GLY A 33 -23.55 2.61 17.79
CA GLY A 33 -22.30 3.36 17.91
C GLY A 33 -21.28 3.03 16.80
N LEU A 34 -21.19 1.77 16.40
CA LEU A 34 -20.35 1.32 15.29
C LEU A 34 -20.81 1.87 13.94
N ILE A 35 -22.13 1.87 13.68
CA ILE A 35 -22.69 2.41 12.44
C ILE A 35 -22.49 3.92 12.37
N ILE A 36 -22.75 4.64 13.46
CA ILE A 36 -22.54 6.10 13.54
C ILE A 36 -21.05 6.43 13.38
N GLY A 37 -20.16 5.68 14.03
CA GLY A 37 -18.71 5.83 13.90
C GLY A 37 -18.21 5.56 12.48
N PHE A 38 -18.75 4.55 11.81
CA PHE A 38 -18.41 4.23 10.42
C PHE A 38 -18.90 5.30 9.44
N LEU A 39 -20.14 5.78 9.59
CA LEU A 39 -20.70 6.86 8.76
C LEU A 39 -19.96 8.19 8.97
N LEU A 40 -19.67 8.57 10.22
CA LEU A 40 -18.89 9.77 10.52
C LEU A 40 -17.43 9.64 10.04
N GLY A 41 -16.82 8.47 10.22
CA GLY A 41 -15.49 8.16 9.70
C GLY A 41 -15.41 8.25 8.19
N TRP A 42 -16.40 7.70 7.48
CA TRP A 42 -16.50 7.80 6.02
C TRP A 42 -16.75 9.25 5.59
N PHE A 43 -17.58 10.01 6.28
CA PHE A 43 -17.87 11.41 5.92
C PHE A 43 -16.67 12.34 6.14
N ILE A 44 -15.87 12.12 7.19
CA ILE A 44 -14.59 12.81 7.40
C ILE A 44 -13.58 12.43 6.31
N ASP A 45 -13.56 11.17 5.87
CA ASP A 45 -12.66 10.73 4.78
C ASP A 45 -13.13 11.23 3.39
N LEU A 46 -14.43 11.49 3.20
CA LEU A 46 -14.99 12.11 2.00
C LEU A 46 -14.72 13.62 1.91
N SER A 47 -14.29 14.24 3.01
CA SER A 47 -14.00 15.68 3.08
C SER A 47 -12.56 16.03 2.68
N LYS A 48 -11.73 15.05 2.29
CA LYS A 48 -10.45 15.35 1.63
C LYS A 48 -10.74 15.79 0.18
N PRO A 49 -10.39 17.02 -0.23
CA PRO A 49 -10.60 17.45 -1.60
C PRO A 49 -9.80 16.55 -2.54
N ILE A 50 -10.50 15.86 -3.45
CA ILE A 50 -9.89 15.31 -4.65
C ILE A 50 -9.30 16.51 -5.40
N LYS A 51 -7.98 16.69 -5.35
CA LYS A 51 -7.31 17.61 -6.26
C LYS A 51 -7.25 16.93 -7.62
N SER A 52 -8.37 16.97 -8.35
CA SER A 52 -8.37 16.76 -9.79
C SER A 52 -7.55 17.88 -10.41
N ASN A 53 -6.31 17.56 -10.79
CA ASN A 53 -5.43 18.49 -11.46
C ASN A 53 -5.80 18.55 -12.95
N THR A 54 -6.99 19.07 -13.25
CA THR A 54 -7.32 19.57 -14.59
C THR A 54 -6.69 20.95 -14.72
N ARG A 55 -5.40 20.98 -15.04
CA ARG A 55 -4.75 22.20 -15.55
C ARG A 55 -4.24 21.92 -16.95
N ARG A 56 -5.08 22.24 -17.94
CA ARG A 56 -4.62 22.64 -19.28
C ARG A 56 -3.43 23.59 -19.10
N ARG A 57 -2.27 23.22 -19.64
CA ARG A 57 -1.18 24.18 -19.90
C ARG A 57 -0.87 24.13 -21.38
N ASN A 58 -1.49 25.05 -22.13
CA ASN A 58 -0.89 25.55 -23.34
C ASN A 58 0.14 26.59 -22.89
N PHE A 59 1.44 26.27 -22.89
CA PHE A 59 2.52 27.28 -22.98
C PHE A 59 3.89 26.66 -23.30
N LEU A 60 4.28 26.84 -24.58
CA LEU A 60 5.61 26.98 -25.22
C LEU A 60 6.86 26.16 -24.81
N PRO A 61 7.76 25.87 -25.78
CA PRO A 61 8.78 24.84 -25.68
C PRO A 61 10.08 25.36 -25.02
N GLY A 62 10.55 24.64 -24.00
CA GLY A 62 11.88 24.79 -23.41
C GLY A 62 12.72 23.55 -23.67
N LYS A 63 13.87 23.76 -24.31
CA LYS A 63 14.90 22.77 -24.66
C LYS A 63 15.45 21.96 -23.46
N GLN A 64 16.08 20.84 -23.82
CA GLN A 64 16.90 19.85 -23.07
C GLN A 64 16.08 18.58 -22.73
N GLN A 65 16.43 17.37 -23.19
CA GLN A 65 17.74 16.78 -23.45
C GLN A 65 17.54 15.54 -24.35
N GLU A 66 18.54 15.18 -25.17
CA GLU A 66 18.57 14.02 -26.07
C GLU A 66 17.94 12.74 -25.48
N GLN A 67 16.94 12.20 -26.17
CA GLN A 67 16.47 10.84 -26.00
C GLN A 67 16.61 10.11 -27.34
N CYS A 68 17.25 8.94 -27.28
CA CYS A 68 17.43 8.01 -28.37
C CYS A 68 16.10 7.81 -29.12
N LEU A 69 16.09 8.22 -30.38
CA LEU A 69 14.96 8.09 -31.29
C LEU A 69 14.67 6.61 -31.56
N VAL A 70 13.69 6.06 -30.85
CA VAL A 70 12.95 4.89 -31.34
C VAL A 70 11.76 5.42 -32.14
N SER A 71 11.98 5.58 -33.45
CA SER A 71 10.95 5.91 -34.42
C SER A 71 10.31 4.62 -34.94
N GLY A 72 8.97 4.51 -34.85
CA GLY A 72 8.22 3.39 -35.41
C GLY A 72 6.80 3.32 -34.89
N GLY A 73 5.84 3.79 -35.70
CA GLY A 73 4.42 3.91 -35.39
C GLY A 73 3.73 2.62 -34.95
N SER A 74 3.47 2.54 -33.66
CA SER A 74 2.29 1.97 -33.03
C SER A 74 2.16 2.72 -31.71
N ASP A 75 0.95 2.98 -31.24
CA ASP A 75 0.76 3.34 -29.83
C ASP A 75 1.44 2.23 -29.01
N GLN A 76 2.61 2.50 -28.43
CA GLN A 76 3.42 1.45 -27.81
C GLN A 76 2.74 1.12 -26.48
N ASP A 77 1.87 0.11 -26.51
CA ASP A 77 1.17 -0.41 -25.33
C ASP A 77 2.21 -0.97 -24.34
N LEU A 78 2.65 -0.11 -23.41
CA LEU A 78 3.51 -0.52 -22.32
C LEU A 78 2.72 -1.37 -21.34
N LYS A 79 3.33 -2.47 -20.89
CA LYS A 79 2.73 -3.39 -19.92
C LYS A 79 3.76 -3.91 -18.94
N MET A 80 3.27 -4.22 -17.74
CA MET A 80 4.04 -4.91 -16.72
C MET A 80 3.69 -6.40 -16.75
N VAL A 81 4.70 -7.27 -16.82
CA VAL A 81 4.49 -8.72 -16.80
C VAL A 81 4.94 -9.26 -15.43
N LEU A 82 4.03 -9.94 -14.75
CA LEU A 82 4.23 -10.53 -13.43
C LEU A 82 4.35 -12.04 -13.60
N VAL A 83 5.55 -12.58 -13.41
CA VAL A 83 5.80 -14.02 -13.60
C VAL A 83 5.78 -14.74 -12.26
N VAL A 84 4.95 -15.78 -12.15
CA VAL A 84 4.75 -16.54 -10.91
C VAL A 84 5.24 -17.98 -11.07
N ARG A 85 5.98 -18.46 -10.08
CA ARG A 85 6.47 -19.84 -10.01
C ARG A 85 5.35 -20.84 -9.65
N GLN A 86 5.16 -21.85 -10.48
CA GLN A 86 4.17 -22.92 -10.28
C GLN A 86 4.64 -23.98 -9.27
N ASP A 87 5.93 -24.27 -9.20
CA ASP A 87 6.52 -25.28 -8.30
C ASP A 87 6.31 -24.98 -6.81
N LEU A 88 6.07 -23.72 -6.44
CA LEU A 88 5.79 -23.30 -5.06
C LEU A 88 4.36 -23.64 -4.60
N LYS A 89 3.47 -24.10 -5.49
CA LYS A 89 2.07 -24.49 -5.19
C LYS A 89 1.32 -23.45 -4.33
N MET A 90 1.53 -22.16 -4.60
CA MET A 90 0.90 -21.08 -3.85
C MET A 90 -0.61 -21.05 -4.10
N GLY A 91 -1.40 -20.83 -3.05
CA GLY A 91 -2.83 -20.55 -3.20
C GLY A 91 -3.08 -19.19 -3.85
N GLN A 92 -4.25 -19.01 -4.47
CA GLN A 92 -4.61 -17.81 -5.24
C GLN A 92 -4.41 -16.50 -4.47
N GLY A 93 -4.76 -16.46 -3.17
CA GLY A 93 -4.55 -15.28 -2.33
C GLY A 93 -3.07 -14.92 -2.13
N LYS A 94 -2.20 -15.93 -1.95
CA LYS A 94 -0.76 -15.71 -1.84
C LYS A 94 -0.18 -15.25 -3.18
N ILE A 95 -0.63 -15.82 -4.30
CA ILE A 95 -0.23 -15.36 -5.63
C ILE A 95 -0.62 -13.89 -5.83
N ALA A 96 -1.87 -13.51 -5.53
CA ALA A 96 -2.34 -12.14 -5.67
C ALA A 96 -1.51 -11.15 -4.82
N SER A 97 -1.24 -11.50 -3.56
CA SER A 97 -0.38 -10.69 -2.67
C SER A 97 1.04 -10.54 -3.22
N GLN A 98 1.66 -11.61 -3.70
CA GLN A 98 3.02 -11.56 -4.26
C GLN A 98 3.08 -10.75 -5.56
N CYS A 99 2.08 -10.89 -6.44
CA CYS A 99 1.93 -10.04 -7.62
C CYS A 99 1.78 -8.56 -7.25
N ALA A 100 1.03 -8.24 -6.20
CA ALA A 100 0.90 -6.87 -5.70
C ALA A 100 2.23 -6.32 -5.17
N HIS A 101 2.99 -7.11 -4.41
CA HIS A 101 4.34 -6.75 -3.95
C HIS A 101 5.31 -6.51 -5.10
N ALA A 102 5.26 -7.36 -6.13
CA ALA A 102 6.11 -7.20 -7.31
C ALA A 102 5.79 -5.91 -8.08
N ALA A 103 4.50 -5.62 -8.26
CA ALA A 103 4.05 -4.43 -8.97
C ALA A 103 4.39 -3.13 -8.22
N THR A 104 4.21 -3.09 -6.90
CA THR A 104 4.55 -1.90 -6.09
C THR A 104 6.06 -1.72 -5.95
N GLY A 105 6.83 -2.81 -5.85
CA GLY A 105 8.29 -2.77 -5.87
C GLY A 105 8.84 -2.19 -7.17
N MET A 106 8.38 -2.72 -8.31
CA MET A 106 8.75 -2.20 -9.63
C MET A 106 8.36 -0.72 -9.80
N TYR A 107 7.15 -0.35 -9.35
CA TYR A 107 6.71 1.04 -9.37
C TYR A 107 7.66 1.94 -8.56
N GLY A 108 8.00 1.55 -7.34
CA GLY A 108 8.92 2.32 -6.46
C GLY A 108 10.35 2.40 -7.00
N GLU A 109 10.81 1.38 -7.72
CA GLU A 109 12.11 1.39 -8.39
C GLU A 109 12.10 2.34 -9.59
N LEU A 110 11.11 2.25 -10.47
CA LEU A 110 10.96 3.16 -11.61
C LEU A 110 10.74 4.62 -11.20
N MET A 111 10.08 4.87 -10.07
CA MET A 111 9.98 6.22 -9.50
C MET A 111 11.34 6.85 -9.25
N GLN A 112 12.37 6.05 -8.98
CA GLN A 112 13.73 6.52 -8.69
C GLN A 112 14.63 6.46 -9.92
N SER A 113 14.51 5.41 -10.75
CA SER A 113 15.40 5.15 -11.89
C SER A 113 14.90 5.71 -13.23
N ASP A 114 13.60 5.59 -13.54
CA ASP A 114 13.03 6.03 -14.82
C ASP A 114 11.56 6.48 -14.70
N ARG A 115 11.39 7.75 -14.29
CA ARG A 115 10.07 8.37 -14.16
C ARG A 115 9.36 8.59 -15.50
N PHE A 116 10.10 8.62 -16.61
CA PHE A 116 9.51 8.85 -17.93
C PHE A 116 8.82 7.59 -18.44
N LEU A 117 9.50 6.45 -18.36
CA LEU A 117 8.91 5.15 -18.68
C LEU A 117 7.70 4.85 -17.79
N LEU A 118 7.81 5.14 -16.48
CA LEU A 118 6.71 4.97 -15.55
C LEU A 118 5.47 5.76 -15.99
N ARG A 119 5.62 7.06 -16.27
CA ARG A 119 4.50 7.91 -16.71
C ARG A 119 3.86 7.46 -18.01
N LYS A 120 4.65 6.96 -18.96
CA LYS A 120 4.10 6.41 -20.20
C LYS A 120 3.24 5.17 -19.91
N TRP A 121 3.72 4.25 -19.07
CA TRP A 121 2.93 3.09 -18.66
C TRP A 121 1.65 3.49 -17.90
N GLU A 122 1.71 4.55 -17.09
CA GLU A 122 0.51 5.12 -16.44
C GLU A 122 -0.50 5.66 -17.46
N GLN A 123 -0.02 6.34 -18.50
CA GLN A 123 -0.88 6.85 -19.58
C GLN A 123 -1.53 5.71 -20.40
N CYS A 124 -0.88 4.54 -20.48
CA CYS A 124 -1.47 3.32 -21.05
C CYS A 124 -2.50 2.63 -20.14
N GLY A 125 -2.85 3.20 -18.98
CA GLY A 125 -3.79 2.58 -18.04
C GLY A 125 -3.17 1.55 -17.10
N GLN A 126 -1.84 1.56 -16.95
CA GLN A 126 -1.08 0.70 -16.03
C GLN A 126 -1.33 -0.83 -16.19
N PRO A 127 -1.36 -1.39 -17.42
CA PRO A 127 -1.75 -2.78 -17.63
C PRO A 127 -0.73 -3.74 -17.01
N LYS A 128 -1.26 -4.82 -16.40
CA LYS A 128 -0.51 -5.88 -15.71
C LYS A 128 -0.96 -7.23 -16.23
N ILE A 129 -0.03 -8.05 -16.70
CA ILE A 129 -0.30 -9.40 -17.19
C ILE A 129 0.39 -10.39 -16.25
N VAL A 130 -0.37 -11.32 -15.70
CA VAL A 130 0.18 -12.39 -14.85
C VAL A 130 0.45 -13.62 -15.71
N CYS A 131 1.70 -14.07 -15.71
CA CYS A 131 2.17 -15.25 -16.41
C CYS A 131 2.72 -16.26 -15.40
N MET A 132 2.87 -17.51 -15.82
CA MET A 132 3.39 -18.59 -15.00
C MET A 132 4.70 -19.13 -15.57
N CYS A 133 5.63 -19.52 -14.71
CA CYS A 133 6.81 -20.31 -15.06
C CYS A 133 6.89 -21.57 -14.18
N LYS A 134 7.57 -22.60 -14.65
CA LYS A 134 7.61 -23.91 -14.00
C LYS A 134 8.39 -23.88 -12.69
N ASN A 135 9.55 -23.20 -12.67
CA ASN A 135 10.49 -23.25 -11.55
C ASN A 135 11.45 -22.04 -11.50
N GLN A 136 12.32 -22.01 -10.50
CA GLN A 136 13.32 -20.94 -10.31
C GLN A 136 14.28 -20.79 -11.50
N GLN A 137 14.69 -21.90 -12.13
CA GLN A 137 15.62 -21.85 -13.26
C GLN A 137 14.99 -21.13 -14.46
N GLU A 138 13.73 -21.41 -14.75
CA GLU A 138 13.00 -20.71 -15.82
C GLU A 138 12.79 -19.22 -15.49
N MET A 139 12.46 -18.90 -14.22
CA MET A 139 12.38 -17.51 -13.76
C MET A 139 13.70 -16.76 -13.94
N ASN A 140 14.84 -17.37 -13.61
CA ASN A 140 16.15 -16.76 -13.79
C ASN A 140 16.46 -16.49 -15.26
N LYS A 141 16.16 -17.46 -16.15
CA LYS A 141 16.33 -17.27 -17.60
C LYS A 141 15.49 -16.11 -18.15
N LEU A 142 14.24 -16.01 -17.70
CA LEU A 142 13.36 -14.90 -18.11
C LEU A 142 13.88 -13.55 -17.61
N ARG A 143 14.39 -13.50 -16.37
CA ARG A 143 15.00 -12.30 -15.80
C ARG A 143 16.25 -11.90 -16.57
N GLU A 144 17.18 -12.82 -16.79
CA GLU A 144 18.42 -12.57 -17.55
C GLU A 144 18.12 -12.08 -18.97
N ALA A 145 17.15 -12.69 -19.65
CA ALA A 145 16.71 -12.23 -20.97
C ALA A 145 16.15 -10.80 -20.93
N ALA A 146 15.30 -10.49 -19.95
CA ALA A 146 14.73 -9.15 -19.79
C ALA A 146 15.81 -8.10 -19.47
N GLU A 147 16.71 -8.40 -18.54
CA GLU A 147 17.85 -7.54 -18.17
C GLU A 147 18.78 -7.31 -19.37
N SER A 148 19.05 -8.34 -20.19
CA SER A 148 19.87 -8.22 -21.40
C SER A 148 19.25 -7.32 -22.48
N MET A 149 17.92 -7.16 -22.45
CA MET A 149 17.16 -6.25 -23.33
C MET A 149 17.00 -4.85 -22.70
N GLY A 150 17.56 -4.60 -21.52
CA GLY A 150 17.41 -3.34 -20.81
C GLY A 150 16.02 -3.12 -20.22
N LEU A 151 15.22 -4.19 -20.04
CA LEU A 151 13.91 -4.09 -19.40
C LEU A 151 14.09 -4.00 -17.87
N PRO A 152 13.38 -3.08 -17.19
CA PRO A 152 13.34 -3.05 -15.73
C PRO A 152 12.79 -4.37 -15.16
N THR A 153 13.47 -4.94 -14.18
CA THR A 153 13.06 -6.19 -13.51
C THR A 153 13.07 -6.04 -11.99
N PHE A 154 12.07 -6.59 -11.32
CA PHE A 154 11.99 -6.62 -9.86
C PHE A 154 11.61 -8.02 -9.41
N VAL A 155 12.35 -8.57 -8.44
CA VAL A 155 12.16 -9.94 -7.94
C VAL A 155 11.63 -9.88 -6.52
N VAL A 156 10.50 -10.58 -6.30
CA VAL A 156 9.98 -10.80 -4.95
C VAL A 156 10.44 -12.17 -4.46
N ALA A 157 11.12 -12.19 -3.33
CA ALA A 157 11.42 -13.40 -2.58
C ALA A 157 10.49 -13.46 -1.36
N ASP A 158 9.80 -14.59 -1.19
CA ASP A 158 9.07 -14.83 0.06
C ASP A 158 10.10 -14.98 1.18
N ALA A 159 10.02 -14.11 2.19
CA ALA A 159 10.76 -14.28 3.43
C ALA A 159 10.13 -15.47 4.15
N GLY A 160 10.52 -16.69 3.77
CA GLY A 160 10.17 -17.89 4.51
C GLY A 160 10.46 -17.61 5.98
N ARG A 161 9.40 -17.57 6.81
CA ARG A 161 9.40 -17.32 8.26
C ARG A 161 10.80 -17.15 8.85
N THR A 162 11.12 -15.94 9.30
CA THR A 162 12.29 -15.66 10.15
C THR A 162 12.31 -16.65 11.32
N GLN A 163 13.16 -17.67 11.19
CA GLN A 163 13.64 -18.48 12.30
C GLN A 163 15.12 -18.16 12.47
N VAL A 164 15.34 -17.09 13.24
CA VAL A 164 16.49 -16.79 14.10
C VAL A 164 17.87 -17.25 13.61
N LYS A 165 18.66 -16.30 13.10
CA LYS A 165 19.89 -15.83 13.76
C LYS A 165 20.32 -14.50 13.15
N ILE A 166 20.00 -13.44 13.88
CA ILE A 166 20.82 -12.23 13.87
C ILE A 166 22.16 -12.63 14.50
N SER A 167 23.25 -12.46 13.78
CA SER A 167 24.55 -12.22 14.39
C SER A 167 25.43 -11.49 13.39
N MET A 168 25.65 -10.21 13.67
CA MET A 168 26.76 -9.44 13.13
C MET A 168 28.08 -10.15 13.46
N ALA A 169 29.01 -10.13 12.51
CA ALA A 169 30.45 -10.07 12.75
C ALA A 169 31.05 -9.25 11.61
#